data_AF-A0A2D4FVT5-F1
#
_entry.id   AF-A0A2D4FVT5-F1
#
_cell.length_a   1.000
_cell.length_b   1.000
_cell.length_c   1.000
_cell.angle_alpha   90.00
_cell.angle_beta   90.00
_cell.angle_gamma   90.00
#
_symmetry.space_group_name_H-M   'P 1'
#
loop_
_entity.id
_entity.type
_entity.pdbx_description
1 polymer ?
#
loop_
_entity_poly.entity_id
_entity_poly.type
_entity_poly.pdbx_seq_one_letter_code
_entity_poly.pdbx_strand_id
1 'polypeptide(L)'
;MRFQNIKEEKEEDLPDVMAEIIAKILRTEKEEIVMEIDETYRVQMNYARKHHLPRKVHVRLNKKSIHDEILHRTRDDPVEHSGKQIIVLKQVPRRVRELSRPYHFLTTKLIKYISFRC
;
A
#
# COMPACT_ATOMS: atom_id res chain seq x y z
N MET A 1 -6.37 0.34 2.47
CA MET A 1 -5.14 0.37 1.64
C MET A 1 -4.15 -0.69 2.10
N ARG A 2 -3.20 -1.09 1.24
CA ARG A 2 -2.16 -2.08 1.56
C ARG A 2 -0.78 -1.47 1.33
N PHE A 3 0.08 -1.58 2.33
CA PHE A 3 1.47 -1.16 2.26
C PHE A 3 2.40 -2.37 2.41
N GLN A 4 3.52 -2.35 1.68
CA GLN A 4 4.54 -3.39 1.69
C GLN A 4 5.92 -2.78 1.94
N ASN A 5 6.86 -3.63 2.36
CA ASN A 5 8.25 -3.28 2.65
C ASN A 5 8.47 -2.32 3.83
N ILE A 6 7.49 -2.21 4.73
CA ILE A 6 7.67 -1.48 5.99
C ILE A 6 8.52 -2.34 6.92
N LYS A 7 9.56 -1.75 7.52
CA LYS A 7 10.45 -2.43 8.47
C LYS A 7 9.64 -2.80 9.72
N GLU A 8 9.97 -3.95 10.32
CA GLU A 8 9.34 -4.37 11.57
C GLU A 8 10.31 -4.14 12.73
N GLU A 9 9.95 -3.27 13.66
CA GLU A 9 10.62 -3.16 14.96
C GLU A 9 9.68 -3.61 16.09
N LYS A 10 10.27 -4.03 17.23
CA LYS A 10 9.56 -4.77 18.29
C LYS A 10 8.64 -3.90 19.16
N GLU A 11 8.85 -2.58 19.16
CA GLU A 11 8.11 -1.60 19.98
C GLU A 11 7.59 -0.43 19.12
N GLU A 12 7.21 -0.70 17.87
CA GLU A 12 6.66 0.33 16.98
C GLU A 12 5.18 0.60 17.28
N ASP A 13 4.85 1.88 17.41
CA ASP A 13 3.48 2.34 17.31
C ASP A 13 3.07 2.39 15.82
N LEU A 14 2.39 1.33 15.39
CA LEU A 14 1.95 1.11 14.01
C LEU A 14 1.15 2.29 13.41
N PRO A 15 0.11 2.83 14.06
CA PRO A 15 -0.62 4.00 13.55
C PRO A 15 0.29 5.23 13.37
N ASP A 16 1.20 5.51 14.30
CA ASP A 16 2.10 6.67 14.22
C ASP A 16 3.08 6.55 13.03
N VAL A 17 3.70 5.38 12.86
CA VAL A 17 4.59 5.12 11.70
C VAL A 17 3.83 5.26 10.39
N MET A 18 2.60 4.75 10.33
CA MET A 18 1.77 4.87 9.13
C MET A 18 1.34 6.30 8.86
N ALA A 19 1.01 7.07 9.91
CA ALA A 19 0.67 8.48 9.80
C ALA A 19 1.86 9.28 9.25
N GLU A 20 3.08 9.03 9.74
CA GLU A 20 4.29 9.68 9.25
C GLU A 20 4.54 9.39 7.76
N ILE A 21 4.38 8.14 7.34
CA ILE A 21 4.55 7.74 5.94
C ILE A 21 3.50 8.40 5.04
N ILE A 22 2.24 8.40 5.47
CA ILE A 22 1.13 8.99 4.70
C ILE A 22 1.27 10.51 4.64
N ALA A 23 1.66 11.15 5.74
CA ALA A 23 1.97 12.58 5.80
C ALA A 23 3.09 12.96 4.81
N LYS A 24 4.15 12.14 4.70
CA LYS A 24 5.20 12.34 3.69
C LYS A 24 4.68 12.25 2.26
N ILE A 25 3.78 11.30 1.96
CA ILE A 25 3.19 11.17 0.62
C ILE A 25 2.30 12.37 0.28
N LEU A 26 1.47 12.81 1.24
CA LEU A 26 0.51 13.90 1.06
C LEU A 26 1.12 15.29 1.27
N ARG A 27 2.34 15.37 1.81
CA ARG A 27 3.00 16.62 2.23
C ARG A 27 2.13 17.44 3.19
N THR A 28 1.48 16.74 4.11
CA THR A 28 0.53 17.28 5.10
C THR A 28 1.05 17.04 6.51
N GLU A 29 0.51 17.73 7.51
CA GLU A 29 0.84 17.50 8.92
C GLU A 29 0.37 16.11 9.40
N LYS A 30 1.11 15.54 10.36
CA LYS A 30 0.85 14.20 10.87
C LYS A 30 -0.45 14.12 11.66
N GLU A 31 -0.81 15.19 12.37
CA GLU A 31 -1.97 15.26 13.25
C GLU A 31 -3.28 15.07 12.48
N GLU A 32 -3.40 15.68 11.30
CA GLU A 32 -4.57 15.52 10.43
C GLU A 32 -4.72 14.07 9.97
N ILE A 33 -3.61 13.41 9.66
CA ILE A 33 -3.60 12.04 9.14
C ILE A 33 -3.97 11.03 10.24
N VAL A 34 -3.52 11.24 11.48
CA VAL A 34 -3.88 10.37 12.61
C VAL A 34 -5.40 10.32 12.81
N MET A 35 -6.10 11.45 12.67
CA MET A 35 -7.57 11.49 12.77
C MET A 35 -8.29 10.80 11.61
N GLU A 36 -7.65 10.70 10.44
CA GLU A 36 -8.23 10.07 9.24
C GLU A 36 -8.01 8.55 9.19
N ILE A 37 -7.10 8.03 10.01
CA ILE A 37 -6.85 6.60 10.17
C ILE A 37 -7.88 6.03 11.14
N ASP A 38 -8.68 5.07 10.65
CA ASP A 38 -9.66 4.33 11.46
C ASP A 38 -8.99 3.14 12.14
N GLU A 39 -8.40 2.25 11.34
CA GLU A 39 -7.79 1.01 11.81
C GLU A 39 -6.49 0.72 11.07
N THR A 40 -5.46 0.31 11.81
CA THR A 40 -4.17 -0.09 11.24
C THR A 40 -3.73 -1.42 11.81
N TYR A 41 -3.46 -2.40 10.94
CA TYR A 41 -3.03 -3.74 11.38
C TYR A 41 -2.05 -4.40 10.42
N ARG A 42 -1.18 -5.25 10.96
CA ARG A 42 -0.29 -6.10 10.18
C ARG A 42 -0.98 -7.41 9.80
N VAL A 43 -0.96 -7.73 8.52
CA VAL A 43 -1.49 -9.00 7.98
C VAL A 43 -0.36 -9.99 7.78
N GLN A 44 -0.41 -11.07 8.55
CA GLN A 44 0.49 -12.19 8.39
C GLN A 44 0.04 -13.07 7.22
N MET A 45 0.86 -13.15 6.18
CA MET A 45 0.65 -14.08 5.06
C MET A 45 1.66 -15.23 5.16
N ASN A 46 1.22 -16.46 4.90
CA ASN A 46 2.09 -17.65 4.90
C ASN A 46 3.30 -17.49 3.97
N TYR A 47 3.09 -16.82 2.82
CA TYR A 47 4.16 -16.49 1.89
C TYR A 47 5.24 -15.60 2.54
N ALA A 48 4.84 -14.54 3.25
CA ALA A 48 5.79 -13.64 3.91
C ALA A 48 6.60 -14.38 4.98
N ARG A 49 5.93 -15.26 5.75
CA ARG A 49 6.58 -16.12 6.74
C ARG A 49 7.61 -17.07 6.09
N LYS A 50 7.26 -17.72 4.98
CA LYS A 50 8.13 -18.67 4.28
C LYS A 50 9.37 -18.00 3.68
N HIS A 51 9.22 -16.78 3.18
CA HIS A 51 10.28 -16.03 2.49
C HIS A 51 10.98 -15.00 3.36
N HIS A 52 10.75 -14.98 4.67
CA HIS A 52 11.32 -14.00 5.60
C HIS A 52 11.10 -12.54 5.13
N LEU A 53 9.93 -12.27 4.55
CA LEU A 53 9.55 -10.93 4.09
C LEU A 53 8.81 -10.19 5.22
N PRO A 54 8.94 -8.85 5.29
CA PRO A 54 8.13 -8.04 6.20
C PRO A 54 6.63 -8.25 5.94
N ARG A 55 5.82 -8.22 7.00
CA ARG A 55 4.36 -8.34 6.89
C ARG A 55 3.79 -7.12 6.18
N LYS A 56 2.63 -7.32 5.56
CA LYS A 56 1.90 -6.23 4.89
C LYS A 56 1.11 -5.45 5.94
N VAL A 57 1.07 -4.13 5.81
CA VAL A 57 0.23 -3.29 6.67
C VAL A 57 -1.04 -2.94 5.91
N HIS A 58 -2.18 -3.16 6.55
CA HIS A 58 -3.48 -2.70 6.07
C HIS A 58 -3.90 -1.50 6.90
N VAL A 59 -4.21 -0.41 6.19
CA VAL A 59 -4.73 0.82 6.78
C VAL A 59 -6.13 1.06 6.27
N ARG A 60 -7.08 1.23 7.18
CA ARG A 60 -8.43 1.68 6.88
C ARG A 60 -8.48 3.19 7.08
N LEU A 61 -8.84 3.89 6.02
CA LEU A 61 -8.97 5.34 6.00
C LEU A 61 -10.45 5.71 5.98
N ASN A 62 -10.81 6.80 6.64
CA ASN A 62 -12.18 7.32 6.69
C ASN A 62 -12.63 7.88 5.34
N LYS A 63 -11.78 8.69 4.70
CA LYS A 63 -12.10 9.35 3.42
C LYS A 63 -11.56 8.60 2.21
N LYS A 64 -12.43 8.38 1.23
CA LYS A 64 -12.05 7.83 -0.08
C LYS A 64 -11.19 8.80 -0.90
N SER A 65 -11.40 10.11 -0.77
CA SER A 65 -10.61 11.12 -1.50
C SER A 65 -9.12 11.00 -1.20
N ILE A 66 -8.77 10.84 0.08
CA ILE A 66 -7.38 10.63 0.54
C ILE A 66 -6.81 9.35 -0.06
N HIS A 67 -7.59 8.27 -0.11
CA HIS A 67 -7.16 7.01 -0.71
C HIS A 67 -6.77 7.17 -2.18
N ASP A 68 -7.57 7.87 -2.97
CA ASP A 68 -7.31 8.07 -4.40
C ASP A 68 -6.15 9.04 -4.64
N GLU A 69 -6.00 10.07 -3.80
CA GLU A 69 -4.86 11.00 -3.85
C GLU A 69 -3.53 10.29 -3.53
N ILE A 70 -3.48 9.47 -2.48
CA ILE A 70 -2.28 8.69 -2.17
C ILE A 70 -1.93 7.77 -3.34
N LEU A 71 -2.92 7.10 -3.93
CA LEU A 71 -2.70 6.23 -5.06
C LEU A 71 -2.22 6.99 -6.30
N HIS A 72 -2.64 8.24 -6.49
CA HIS A 72 -2.15 9.08 -7.58
C HIS A 72 -0.71 9.53 -7.33
N ARG A 73 -0.41 10.10 -6.17
CA ARG A 73 0.93 10.60 -5.84
C ARG A 73 1.99 9.50 -5.82
N THR A 74 1.65 8.33 -5.31
CA THR A 74 2.60 7.19 -5.29
C THR A 74 2.88 6.65 -6.70
N ARG A 75 2.05 6.97 -7.72
CA ARG A 75 2.37 6.61 -9.11
C ARG A 75 3.48 7.49 -9.68
N ASP A 76 3.48 8.77 -9.30
CA ASP A 76 4.40 9.76 -9.84
C ASP A 76 5.72 9.75 -9.04
N ASP A 77 5.63 9.76 -7.71
CA ASP A 77 6.78 9.81 -6.80
C ASP A 77 6.82 8.55 -5.89
N PRO A 78 7.73 7.59 -6.15
CA PRO A 78 7.91 6.44 -5.28
C PRO A 78 8.52 6.89 -3.94
N VAL A 79 7.82 6.59 -2.84
CA VAL A 79 8.28 6.98 -1.50
C VAL A 79 9.22 5.94 -0.92
N GLU A 80 10.40 6.39 -0.51
CA GLU A 80 11.37 5.60 0.22
C GLU A 80 11.23 5.81 1.72
N HIS A 81 11.23 4.72 2.47
CA HIS A 81 11.25 4.74 3.92
C HIS A 81 12.26 3.72 4.42
N SER A 82 13.18 4.15 5.28
CA SER A 82 14.24 3.29 5.82
C SER A 82 15.08 2.58 4.73
N GLY A 83 15.37 3.27 3.62
CA GLY A 83 16.20 2.77 2.52
C GLY A 83 15.54 1.73 1.61
N LYS A 84 14.21 1.52 1.72
CA LYS A 84 13.43 0.67 0.82
C LYS A 84 12.24 1.45 0.25
N GLN A 85 11.93 1.19 -1.01
CA GLN A 85 10.73 1.73 -1.63
C GLN A 85 9.48 1.06 -1.05
N ILE A 86 8.56 1.90 -0.57
CA ILE A 86 7.26 1.46 -0.10
C ILE A 86 6.38 1.22 -1.32
N ILE A 87 5.84 0.01 -1.42
CA ILE A 87 4.86 -0.31 -2.45
C ILE A 87 3.47 -0.17 -1.85
N VAL A 88 2.73 0.82 -2.35
CA VAL A 88 1.34 1.10 -1.97
C VAL A 88 0.42 0.45 -2.99
N LEU A 89 -0.54 -0.35 -2.52
CA LEU A 89 -1.52 -1.05 -3.35
C LEU A 89 -2.94 -0.84 -2.86
N LYS A 90 -3.87 -0.82 -3.82
CA LYS A 90 -5.31 -0.86 -3.53
C LYS A 90 -5.69 -2.18 -2.84
N GLN A 91 -6.60 -2.09 -1.88
CA GLN A 91 -7.22 -3.27 -1.29
C GLN A 91 -8.25 -3.83 -2.28
N VAL A 92 -7.94 -5.01 -2.84
CA VAL A 92 -8.82 -5.70 -3.79
C VAL A 92 -9.29 -7.01 -3.16
N PRO A 93 -10.62 -7.27 -3.15
CA PRO A 93 -11.17 -8.54 -2.68
C PRO A 93 -10.58 -9.73 -3.42
N ARG A 94 -10.48 -10.87 -2.73
CA ARG A 94 -9.89 -12.09 -3.30
C ARG A 94 -10.64 -12.57 -4.54
N ARG A 95 -11.98 -12.55 -4.52
CA ARG A 95 -12.83 -12.91 -5.66
C ARG A 95 -12.46 -12.16 -6.94
N VAL A 96 -12.29 -10.84 -6.83
CA VAL A 96 -11.90 -10.00 -7.97
C VAL A 96 -10.50 -10.35 -8.46
N ARG A 97 -9.54 -10.57 -7.54
CA ARG A 97 -8.18 -10.99 -7.92
C ARG A 97 -8.15 -12.33 -8.65
N GLU A 98 -8.95 -13.30 -8.21
CA GLU A 98 -9.03 -14.62 -8.84
C GLU A 98 -9.66 -14.56 -10.23
N LEU A 99 -10.70 -13.73 -10.41
CA LEU A 99 -11.30 -13.49 -11.73
C LEU A 99 -10.33 -12.81 -12.71
N SER A 100 -9.42 -11.94 -12.24
CA SER A 100 -8.44 -11.27 -13.10
C SER A 100 -7.26 -12.14 -13.51
N ARG A 101 -6.91 -13.17 -12.71
CA ARG A 101 -5.76 -14.06 -12.98
C ARG A 101 -5.74 -14.70 -14.37
N PRO A 102 -6.82 -15.35 -14.87
CA PRO A 102 -6.78 -16.03 -16.15
C PRO A 102 -6.56 -15.08 -17.34
N TYR A 103 -6.92 -13.79 -17.21
CA TYR A 103 -6.78 -12.80 -18.27
C TYR A 103 -5.42 -12.05 -18.24
N HIS A 104 -4.50 -12.41 -17.35
CA HIS A 104 -3.22 -11.72 -17.21
C HIS A 104 -2.34 -11.79 -18.49
N PHE A 105 -2.53 -12.82 -19.32
CA PHE A 105 -1.85 -12.92 -20.60
C PHE A 105 -2.27 -11.80 -21.58
N LEU A 106 -3.54 -11.37 -21.52
CA LEU A 106 -4.04 -10.26 -22.36
C LEU A 106 -3.39 -8.95 -21.93
N THR A 107 -3.30 -8.68 -20.63
CA THR A 107 -2.61 -7.48 -20.13
C THR A 107 -1.15 -7.47 -20.58
N THR A 108 -0.43 -8.59 -20.48
CA THR A 108 0.98 -8.67 -20.91
C THR A 108 1.16 -8.36 -22.40
N LYS A 109 0.21 -8.76 -23.25
CA LYS A 109 0.21 -8.44 -24.68
C LYS A 109 -0.17 -6.99 -24.95
N LEU A 110 -1.21 -6.48 -24.28
CA LEU A 110 -1.78 -5.15 -24.53
C LEU A 110 -0.93 -4.00 -23.97
N ILE A 111 -0.16 -4.22 -22.90
CA ILE A 111 0.79 -3.24 -22.33
C ILE A 111 1.79 -2.73 -23.38
N LYS A 112 2.08 -3.52 -24.42
CA LYS A 112 2.97 -3.11 -25.53
C LYS A 112 2.34 -2.07 -26.46
N TYR A 113 1.02 -2.04 -26.56
CA TYR A 113 0.28 -1.22 -27.53
C TYR A 113 -0.48 -0.08 -26.87
N ILE A 114 -0.86 -0.25 -25.60
CA ILE A 114 -1.60 0.70 -24.80
C ILE A 114 -0.79 0.90 -23.52
N SER A 115 -0.70 2.14 -23.03
CA SER A 115 -0.06 2.49 -21.74
C SER A 115 -0.85 1.97 -20.53
N PHE A 116 -1.17 0.68 -20.53
CA PHE A 116 -1.66 -0.03 -19.36
C PHE A 116 -0.47 -0.21 -18.40
N ARG A 117 -0.60 0.30 -17.18
CA ARG A 117 0.31 -0.06 -16.07
C ARG A 117 -0.56 -0.62 -14.96
N CYS A 118 -0.52 -1.94 -14.80
CA CYS A 118 -1.30 -2.70 -13.80
C CYS A 118 -0.70 -2.58 -12.40
#